data_AF-F3FQV2-F1
#
_entry.id   AF-F3FQV2-F1
#
_cell.length_a   1.000
_cell.length_b   1.000
_cell.length_c   1.000
_cell.angle_alpha   90.00
_cell.angle_beta   90.00
_cell.angle_gamma   90.00
#
_symmetry.space_group_name_H-M   'P 1'
#
loop_
_entity.id
_entity.type
_entity.pdbx_description
1 polymer ?
#
loop_
_entity_poly.entity_id
_entity_poly.type
_entity_poly.pdbx_seq_one_letter_code
_entity_poly.pdbx_strand_id
1 'polypeptide(L)'
;MSSIHEQAMNYVYQQVLQRLLGYFSRAERTALQLLIQRLIVAAGGIERIAGFKVLVAFGGGKDSAYTLAFLRAAQLSIACRSPGTFNLRVANRRHAGMTPAVMDNINRTYSALFLYDDPRVEMLVIDNQYTQAFEPDLPFSSAGREQNRLDMLLGGHLSAGDARTTFCNTCYLGLA
;
A
#
# COMPACT_ATOMS: atom_id res chain seq x y z
N MET A 1 3.10 -20.64 17.40
CA MET A 1 3.40 -19.34 18.03
C MET A 1 2.75 -19.32 19.41
N SER A 2 3.41 -18.80 20.45
CA SER A 2 2.87 -18.80 21.82
C SER A 2 1.68 -17.84 21.95
N SER A 3 0.69 -18.16 22.79
CA SER A 3 -0.47 -17.30 23.09
C SER A 3 -0.06 -15.90 23.57
N ILE A 4 1.10 -15.80 24.24
CA ILE A 4 1.70 -14.54 24.70
C ILE A 4 2.10 -13.65 23.51
N HIS A 5 2.65 -14.23 22.44
CA HIS A 5 3.04 -13.48 21.25
C HIS A 5 1.81 -12.91 20.55
N GLU A 6 0.76 -13.71 20.39
CA GLU A 6 -0.50 -13.27 19.76
C GLU A 6 -1.16 -12.13 20.54
N GLN A 7 -1.19 -12.22 21.87
CA GLN A 7 -1.69 -11.15 22.74
C GLN A 7 -0.85 -9.86 22.62
N ALA A 8 0.47 -9.98 22.60
CA ALA A 8 1.36 -8.83 22.42
C ALA A 8 1.13 -8.15 21.07
N MET A 9 1.01 -8.92 19.98
CA MET A 9 0.75 -8.39 18.65
C MET A 9 -0.60 -7.68 18.56
N ASN A 10 -1.64 -8.24 19.18
CA ASN A 10 -2.95 -7.60 19.26
C ASN A 10 -2.90 -6.25 19.98
N TYR A 11 -2.10 -6.12 21.04
CA TYR A 11 -1.90 -4.85 21.72
C TYR A 11 -1.22 -3.81 20.81
N VAL A 12 -0.18 -4.21 20.07
CA VAL A 12 0.49 -3.32 19.11
C VAL A 12 -0.47 -2.87 18.01
N TYR A 13 -1.28 -3.78 17.47
CA TYR A 13 -2.30 -3.46 16.47
C TYR A 13 -3.33 -2.45 17.00
N GLN A 14 -3.76 -2.58 18.26
CA GLN A 14 -4.66 -1.62 18.89
C GLN A 14 -4.02 -0.23 19.04
N GLN A 15 -2.74 -0.17 19.44
CA GLN A 15 -2.02 1.10 19.54
C GLN A 15 -1.87 1.80 18.18
N VAL A 16 -1.53 1.04 17.13
CA VAL A 16 -1.44 1.56 15.76
C VAL A 16 -2.79 2.11 15.31
N LEU A 17 -3.89 1.38 15.55
CA LEU A 17 -5.24 1.83 15.23
C LEU A 17 -5.60 3.11 16.00
N GLN A 18 -5.34 3.17 17.30
CA GLN A 18 -5.60 4.36 18.12
C GLN A 18 -4.86 5.59 17.59
N ARG A 19 -3.58 5.43 17.21
CA ARG A 19 -2.79 6.50 16.60
C ARG A 19 -3.39 6.98 15.27
N LEU A 20 -3.78 6.05 14.39
CA LEU A 20 -4.43 6.39 13.11
C LEU A 20 -5.74 7.16 13.32
N LEU A 21 -6.59 6.68 14.22
CA LEU A 21 -7.84 7.36 14.56
C LEU A 21 -7.61 8.73 15.19
N GLY A 22 -6.51 8.91 15.93
CA GLY A 22 -6.07 10.19 16.48
C GLY A 22 -5.73 11.24 15.42
N TYR A 23 -5.15 10.81 14.29
CA TYR A 23 -4.85 11.71 13.16
C TYR A 23 -6.07 12.02 12.30
N PHE A 24 -7.04 11.10 12.20
CA PHE A 24 -8.23 11.32 11.39
C PHE A 24 -9.17 12.35 12.02
N SER A 25 -9.65 13.26 11.18
CA SER A 25 -10.77 14.14 11.50
C SER A 25 -12.05 13.35 11.75
N ARG A 26 -13.07 14.02 12.30
CA ARG A 26 -14.39 13.42 12.52
C ARG A 26 -15.00 12.88 11.21
N ALA A 27 -14.90 13.65 10.12
CA ALA A 27 -15.44 13.24 8.83
C ALA A 27 -14.75 11.98 8.29
N GLU A 28 -13.43 11.89 8.47
CA GLU A 28 -12.62 10.76 8.05
C GLU A 28 -12.91 9.49 8.85
N ARG A 29 -13.17 9.62 10.16
CA ARG A 29 -13.63 8.49 10.99
C ARG A 29 -15.00 7.97 10.54
N THR A 30 -15.91 8.85 10.12
CA THR A 30 -17.19 8.45 9.53
C THR A 30 -16.99 7.74 8.19
N ALA A 31 -16.14 8.30 7.31
CA ALA A 31 -15.80 7.69 6.04
C ALA A 31 -15.15 6.30 6.22
N LEU A 32 -14.34 6.13 7.27
CA LEU A 32 -13.75 4.84 7.64
C LEU A 32 -14.83 3.79 7.98
N GLN A 33 -15.89 4.15 8.70
CA GLN A 33 -16.98 3.21 8.97
C GLN A 33 -17.70 2.79 7.69
N LEU A 34 -17.92 3.73 6.76
CA LEU A 34 -18.52 3.42 5.45
C LEU A 34 -17.61 2.52 4.62
N LEU A 35 -16.29 2.75 4.64
CA LEU A 35 -15.31 1.89 3.99
C LEU A 35 -15.35 0.47 4.55
N ILE A 36 -15.36 0.32 5.88
CA ILE A 36 -15.48 -0.99 6.54
C ILE A 36 -16.74 -1.73 6.09
N GLN A 37 -17.89 -1.06 6.07
CA GLN A 37 -19.14 -1.66 5.61
C GLN A 37 -19.05 -2.12 4.15
N ARG A 38 -18.49 -1.28 3.27
CA ARG A 38 -18.31 -1.63 1.85
C ARG A 38 -17.37 -2.81 1.64
N LEU A 39 -16.29 -2.91 2.41
CA LEU A 39 -15.37 -4.04 2.36
C LEU A 39 -16.04 -5.34 2.81
N ILE A 40 -16.83 -5.29 3.89
CA ILE A 40 -17.59 -6.45 4.39
C ILE A 40 -18.62 -6.91 3.34
N VAL A 41 -19.35 -5.98 2.72
CA VAL A 41 -20.30 -6.30 1.65
C VAL A 41 -19.59 -6.89 0.43
N ALA A 42 -18.48 -6.30 -0.01
CA ALA A 42 -17.71 -6.78 -1.15
C ALA A 42 -17.13 -8.19 -0.93
N ALA A 43 -16.77 -8.52 0.31
CA ALA A 43 -16.33 -9.87 0.68
C ALA A 43 -17.46 -10.91 0.68
N GLY A 44 -18.73 -10.48 0.59
CA GLY A 44 -19.89 -11.35 0.72
C GLY A 44 -20.30 -11.62 2.17
N GLY A 45 -20.00 -10.69 3.08
CA GLY A 45 -20.34 -10.77 4.50
C GLY A 45 -19.13 -10.91 5.41
N ILE A 46 -19.33 -10.67 6.71
CA ILE A 46 -18.25 -10.68 7.71
C ILE A 46 -17.60 -12.06 7.82
N GLU A 47 -18.37 -13.13 7.67
CA GLU A 47 -17.87 -14.52 7.73
C GLU A 47 -16.86 -14.85 6.61
N ARG A 48 -16.90 -14.09 5.50
CA ARG A 48 -16.00 -14.30 4.35
C ARG A 48 -14.83 -13.33 4.31
N ILE A 49 -14.78 -12.35 5.24
CA ILE A 49 -13.78 -11.28 5.19
C ILE A 49 -12.35 -11.80 5.32
N ALA A 50 -12.13 -12.88 6.07
CA ALA A 50 -10.80 -13.45 6.30
C ALA A 50 -10.13 -13.99 5.03
N GLY A 51 -10.93 -14.43 4.05
CA GLY A 51 -10.45 -14.87 2.74
C GLY A 51 -10.39 -13.76 1.70
N PHE A 52 -10.94 -12.58 2.00
CA PHE A 52 -10.98 -11.46 1.07
C PHE A 52 -9.60 -10.82 0.95
N LYS A 53 -9.24 -10.41 -0.27
CA LYS A 53 -7.92 -9.83 -0.57
C LYS A 53 -8.10 -8.44 -1.19
N VAL A 54 -7.52 -7.44 -0.55
CA VAL A 54 -7.54 -6.04 -1.01
C VAL A 54 -6.17 -5.69 -1.52
N LEU A 55 -6.06 -5.31 -2.80
CA LEU A 55 -4.84 -4.83 -3.41
C LEU A 55 -4.86 -3.30 -3.49
N VAL A 56 -3.77 -2.67 -3.09
CA VAL A 56 -3.57 -1.22 -3.25
C VAL A 56 -2.22 -0.93 -3.89
N ALA A 57 -2.23 -0.09 -4.92
CA ALA A 57 -1.00 0.45 -5.49
C ALA A 57 -0.50 1.61 -4.63
N PHE A 58 0.76 1.56 -4.19
CA PHE A 58 1.35 2.58 -3.34
C PHE A 58 2.60 3.18 -3.99
N GLY A 59 2.51 4.46 -4.37
CA GLY A 59 3.59 5.17 -5.06
C GLY A 59 4.47 6.02 -4.15
N GLY A 60 4.21 6.05 -2.84
CA GLY A 60 4.94 6.91 -1.88
C GLY A 60 4.46 8.36 -1.84
N GLY A 61 3.50 8.75 -2.69
CA GLY A 61 2.86 10.06 -2.64
C GLY A 61 1.82 10.19 -1.53
N LYS A 62 1.51 11.42 -1.13
CA LYS A 62 0.57 11.76 -0.05
C LYS A 62 -0.77 11.01 -0.17
N ASP A 63 -1.41 11.07 -1.35
CA ASP A 63 -2.74 10.50 -1.53
C ASP A 63 -2.70 8.97 -1.37
N SER A 64 -1.73 8.31 -1.98
CA SER A 64 -1.55 6.86 -1.88
C SER A 64 -1.18 6.42 -0.45
N ALA A 65 -0.41 7.23 0.29
CA ALA A 65 -0.10 6.98 1.70
C ALA A 65 -1.37 7.10 2.55
N TYR A 66 -2.21 8.09 2.25
CA TYR A 66 -3.48 8.29 2.94
C TYR A 66 -4.47 7.16 2.68
N THR A 67 -4.57 6.69 1.43
CA THR A 67 -5.35 5.50 1.07
C THR A 67 -4.89 4.27 1.85
N LEU A 68 -3.58 4.04 1.92
CA LEU A 68 -3.01 2.92 2.66
C LEU A 68 -3.29 3.03 4.18
N ALA A 69 -3.19 4.23 4.75
CA ALA A 69 -3.53 4.48 6.15
C ALA A 69 -5.02 4.19 6.44
N PHE A 70 -5.92 4.57 5.55
CA PHE A 70 -7.36 4.26 5.66
C PHE A 70 -7.64 2.76 5.60
N LEU A 71 -7.03 2.06 4.64
CA LEU A 71 -7.15 0.60 4.52
C LEU A 71 -6.59 -0.10 5.75
N ARG A 72 -5.44 0.35 6.26
CA ARG A 72 -4.86 -0.19 7.49
C ARG A 72 -5.77 0.03 8.70
N ALA A 73 -6.32 1.24 8.86
CA ALA A 73 -7.28 1.51 9.92
C ALA A 73 -8.54 0.64 9.81
N ALA A 74 -9.04 0.38 8.59
CA ALA A 74 -10.18 -0.50 8.37
C ALA A 74 -9.85 -1.95 8.73
N GLN A 75 -8.69 -2.44 8.28
CA GLN A 75 -8.20 -3.79 8.55
C GLN A 75 -8.11 -4.06 10.06
N LEU A 76 -7.47 -3.15 10.80
CA LEU A 76 -7.30 -3.24 12.25
C LEU A 76 -8.63 -3.07 12.99
N SER A 77 -9.51 -2.18 12.52
CA SER A 77 -10.85 -1.99 13.12
C SER A 77 -11.71 -3.26 13.03
N ILE A 78 -11.64 -3.97 11.90
CA ILE A 78 -12.35 -5.24 11.72
C ILE A 78 -11.73 -6.32 12.61
N ALA A 79 -10.39 -6.42 12.64
CA ALA A 79 -9.68 -7.39 13.48
C ALA A 79 -9.99 -7.25 14.98
N CYS A 80 -10.28 -6.04 15.47
CA CYS A 80 -10.69 -5.83 16.86
C CYS A 80 -12.10 -6.36 17.19
N ARG A 81 -12.94 -6.65 16.19
CA ARG A 81 -14.37 -6.95 16.37
C ARG A 81 -14.79 -8.28 15.76
N SER A 82 -13.88 -8.98 15.10
CA SER A 82 -14.14 -10.20 14.32
C SER A 82 -12.99 -11.18 14.50
N PRO A 83 -13.23 -12.50 14.43
CA PRO A 83 -12.16 -13.51 14.47
C PRO A 83 -11.11 -13.36 13.37
N GLY A 84 -11.43 -12.64 12.30
CA GLY A 84 -10.52 -12.36 11.19
C GLY A 84 -10.82 -11.05 10.47
N THR A 85 -9.89 -10.65 9.60
CA THR A 85 -9.98 -9.46 8.73
C THR A 85 -9.40 -9.80 7.36
N PHE A 86 -9.59 -8.92 6.38
CA PHE A 86 -9.09 -9.14 5.03
C PHE A 86 -7.56 -9.11 4.96
N ASN A 87 -7.03 -9.76 3.92
CA ASN A 87 -5.61 -9.74 3.58
C ASN A 87 -5.31 -8.50 2.73
N LEU A 88 -4.33 -7.72 3.14
CA LEU A 88 -3.93 -6.49 2.47
C LEU A 88 -2.67 -6.74 1.65
N ARG A 89 -2.72 -6.47 0.34
CA ARG A 89 -1.56 -6.51 -0.53
C ARG A 89 -1.23 -5.08 -0.98
N VAL A 90 -0.01 -4.66 -0.76
CA VAL A 90 0.48 -3.33 -1.13
C VAL A 90 1.53 -3.51 -2.22
N ALA A 91 1.33 -2.87 -3.37
CA ALA A 91 2.24 -3.02 -4.52
C ALA A 91 2.88 -1.68 -4.90
N ASN A 92 4.21 -1.67 -4.95
CA ASN A 92 5.02 -0.55 -5.42
C ASN A 92 5.50 -0.87 -6.84
N ARG A 93 5.00 -0.16 -7.85
CA ARG A 93 5.50 -0.30 -9.22
C ARG A 93 6.73 0.58 -9.41
N ARG A 94 7.89 -0.01 -9.68
CA ARG A 94 9.14 0.73 -9.91
C ARG A 94 9.06 1.47 -11.25
N HIS A 95 9.36 2.76 -11.21
CA HIS A 95 9.47 3.61 -12.39
C HIS A 95 10.54 4.70 -12.15
N ALA A 96 10.89 5.47 -13.18
CA ALA A 96 11.93 6.49 -13.11
C ALA A 96 11.76 7.53 -11.97
N GLY A 97 10.53 7.76 -11.50
CA GLY A 97 10.23 8.64 -10.38
C GLY A 97 10.46 8.04 -8.98
N MET A 98 10.69 6.73 -8.87
CA MET A 98 10.98 6.05 -7.59
C MET A 98 12.45 6.18 -7.20
N THR A 99 12.85 7.39 -6.84
CA THR A 99 14.19 7.68 -6.32
C THR A 99 14.43 6.96 -4.97
N PRO A 100 15.68 6.84 -4.52
CA PRO A 100 15.98 6.29 -3.18
C PRO A 100 15.20 6.99 -2.07
N ALA A 101 15.07 8.33 -2.12
CA ALA A 101 14.29 9.08 -1.15
C ALA A 101 12.79 8.69 -1.14
N VAL A 102 12.21 8.37 -2.31
CA VAL A 102 10.83 7.86 -2.40
C VAL A 102 10.72 6.47 -1.79
N MET A 103 11.69 5.59 -2.04
CA MET A 103 11.74 4.25 -1.43
C MET A 103 11.88 4.33 0.10
N ASP A 104 12.71 5.25 0.60
CA ASP A 104 12.84 5.52 2.04
C ASP A 104 11.53 6.02 2.65
N ASN A 105 10.80 6.90 1.95
CA ASN A 105 9.49 7.37 2.40
C ASN A 105 8.47 6.24 2.45
N ILE A 106 8.47 5.34 1.45
CA ILE A 106 7.62 4.15 1.42
C ILE A 106 7.96 3.24 2.61
N ASN A 107 9.24 2.96 2.83
CA ASN A 107 9.71 2.14 3.94
C ASN A 107 9.27 2.72 5.30
N ARG A 108 9.50 4.02 5.52
CA ARG A 108 9.05 4.70 6.75
C ARG A 108 7.53 4.62 6.93
N THR A 109 6.77 4.69 5.84
CA THR A 109 5.31 4.54 5.88
C THR A 109 4.92 3.13 6.30
N TYR A 110 5.55 2.10 5.75
CA TYR A 110 5.29 0.70 6.13
C TYR A 110 5.62 0.42 7.59
N SER A 111 6.74 0.94 8.08
CA SER A 111 7.11 0.85 9.50
C SER A 111 6.11 1.59 10.39
N ALA A 112 5.69 2.80 10.01
CA ALA A 112 4.72 3.58 10.77
C ALA A 112 3.31 2.94 10.78
N LEU A 113 2.95 2.16 9.77
CA LEU A 113 1.69 1.44 9.71
C LEU A 113 1.80 0.00 10.26
N PHE A 114 2.99 -0.38 10.72
CA PHE A 114 3.30 -1.69 11.30
C PHE A 114 2.87 -2.82 10.35
N LEU A 115 3.35 -2.75 9.10
CA LEU A 115 2.99 -3.70 8.04
C LEU A 115 3.90 -4.93 8.00
N TYR A 116 5.19 -4.78 8.32
CA TYR A 116 6.18 -5.87 8.27
C TYR A 116 5.83 -7.04 9.19
N ASP A 117 5.30 -6.74 10.38
CA ASP A 117 5.01 -7.72 11.42
C ASP A 117 3.53 -8.15 11.45
N ASP A 118 2.79 -7.90 10.38
CA ASP A 118 1.41 -8.38 10.26
C ASP A 118 1.30 -9.47 9.18
N PRO A 119 1.06 -10.74 9.54
CA PRO A 119 1.03 -11.85 8.57
C PRO A 119 -0.14 -11.75 7.58
N ARG A 120 -1.09 -10.84 7.80
CA ARG A 120 -2.21 -10.56 6.90
C ARG A 120 -1.87 -9.49 5.86
N VAL A 121 -0.64 -8.99 5.87
CA VAL A 121 -0.15 -7.95 4.98
C VAL A 121 1.00 -8.46 4.14
N GLU A 122 0.94 -8.21 2.83
CA GLU A 122 1.99 -8.54 1.88
C GLU A 122 2.43 -7.27 1.15
N MET A 123 3.73 -6.97 1.17
CA MET A 123 4.30 -5.80 0.49
C MET A 123 5.15 -6.29 -0.68
N LEU A 124 4.84 -5.76 -1.86
CA LEU A 124 5.42 -6.20 -3.12
C LEU A 124 6.05 -5.04 -3.87
N VAL A 125 7.15 -5.33 -4.54
CA VAL A 125 7.77 -4.48 -5.55
C VAL A 125 7.57 -5.13 -6.91
N ILE A 126 7.05 -4.35 -7.86
CA ILE A 126 6.90 -4.76 -9.25
C ILE A 126 7.93 -3.96 -10.06
N ASP A 127 8.88 -4.66 -10.66
CA ASP A 127 9.87 -4.06 -11.56
C ASP A 127 9.86 -4.80 -12.90
N ASN A 128 9.37 -4.11 -13.93
CA ASN A 128 9.07 -4.71 -15.23
C ASN A 128 8.17 -5.97 -15.07
N GLN A 129 8.67 -7.16 -15.41
CA GLN A 129 7.97 -8.45 -15.28
C GLN A 129 8.22 -9.14 -13.93
N TYR A 130 9.09 -8.59 -13.10
CA TYR A 130 9.44 -9.17 -11.80
C TYR A 130 8.48 -8.67 -10.72
N THR A 131 7.89 -9.60 -9.98
CA THR A 131 7.15 -9.31 -8.74
C THR A 131 7.90 -9.95 -7.59
N GLN A 132 8.34 -9.13 -6.63
CA GLN A 132 9.20 -9.55 -5.52
C GLN A 132 8.66 -8.97 -4.21
N ALA A 133 9.10 -9.55 -3.08
CA ALA A 133 8.86 -8.92 -1.78
C ALA A 133 9.49 -7.54 -1.74
N PHE A 134 8.85 -6.61 -1.03
CA PHE A 134 9.38 -5.25 -0.88
C PHE A 134 10.66 -5.27 -0.03
N GLU A 135 11.73 -4.76 -0.63
CA GLU A 135 12.98 -4.42 0.05
C GLU A 135 13.34 -2.97 -0.31
N PRO A 136 13.62 -2.09 0.68
CA PRO A 136 13.88 -0.67 0.42
C PRO A 136 15.04 -0.44 -0.56
N ASP A 137 16.08 -1.25 -0.43
CA ASP A 137 17.34 -1.13 -1.17
C ASP A 137 17.37 -1.99 -2.43
N LEU A 138 16.23 -2.56 -2.85
CA LEU A 138 16.17 -3.41 -4.03
C LEU A 138 16.57 -2.63 -5.28
N PRO A 139 17.66 -3.01 -5.97
CA PRO A 139 18.07 -2.33 -7.19
C PRO A 139 17.05 -2.61 -8.30
N PHE A 140 16.94 -1.69 -9.26
CA PHE A 140 16.25 -1.99 -10.51
C PHE A 140 16.94 -3.15 -11.24
N SER A 141 16.12 -4.06 -11.76
CA SER A 141 16.50 -5.04 -12.77
C SER A 141 17.06 -4.35 -14.01
N SER A 142 17.86 -5.09 -14.78
CA SER A 142 18.38 -4.61 -16.07
C SER A 142 17.26 -4.20 -17.02
N ALA A 143 16.21 -5.03 -17.14
CA ALA A 143 15.06 -4.77 -17.98
C ALA A 143 14.25 -3.56 -17.50
N GLY A 144 14.05 -3.41 -16.18
CA GLY A 144 13.39 -2.25 -15.60
C GLY A 144 14.15 -0.95 -15.87
N ARG A 145 15.48 -0.95 -15.79
CA ARG A 145 16.30 0.23 -16.13
C ARG A 145 16.15 0.63 -17.60
N GLU A 146 16.14 -0.35 -18.50
CA GLU A 146 16.02 -0.07 -19.93
C GLU A 146 14.63 0.47 -20.29
N GLN A 147 13.58 -0.18 -19.78
CA GLN A 147 12.20 0.30 -19.96
C GLN A 147 12.05 1.74 -19.45
N ASN A 148 12.57 2.04 -18.25
CA ASN A 148 12.47 3.38 -17.68
C ASN A 148 13.17 4.46 -18.51
N ARG A 149 14.30 4.14 -19.16
CA ARG A 149 14.99 5.07 -20.06
C ARG A 149 14.14 5.40 -21.27
N LEU A 150 13.56 4.37 -21.90
CA LEU A 150 12.67 4.54 -23.05
C LEU A 150 11.41 5.31 -22.66
N ASP A 151 10.77 4.91 -21.57
CA ASP A 151 9.57 5.56 -21.03
C ASP A 151 9.84 7.05 -20.78
N MET A 152 10.97 7.42 -20.18
CA MET A 152 11.30 8.82 -19.87
C MET A 152 11.48 9.65 -21.14
N LEU A 153 12.15 9.11 -22.16
CA LEU A 153 12.34 9.81 -23.44
C LEU A 153 11.01 9.97 -24.19
N LEU A 154 10.20 8.91 -24.26
CA LEU A 154 8.87 8.95 -24.87
C LEU A 154 7.95 9.91 -24.12
N GLY A 155 7.92 9.80 -22.79
CA GLY A 155 7.14 10.66 -21.91
C GLY A 155 7.50 12.13 -22.10
N GLY A 156 8.79 12.46 -22.12
CA GLY A 156 9.27 13.83 -22.35
C GLY A 156 8.94 14.35 -23.75
N HIS A 157 9.00 13.50 -24.78
CA HIS A 157 8.61 13.89 -26.14
C HIS A 157 7.11 14.18 -26.24
N LEU A 158 6.26 13.26 -25.75
CA LEU A 158 4.81 13.39 -25.80
C LEU A 158 4.27 14.52 -24.92
N SER A 159 4.96 14.84 -23.83
CA SER A 159 4.59 15.90 -22.90
C SER A 159 5.17 17.27 -23.26
N ALA A 160 5.93 17.37 -24.36
CA ALA A 160 6.73 18.55 -24.68
C ALA A 160 7.63 19.01 -23.51
N GLY A 161 8.12 18.05 -22.70
CA GLY A 161 9.00 18.29 -21.57
C GLY A 161 8.31 18.63 -20.25
N ASP A 162 6.99 18.50 -20.13
CA ASP A 162 6.32 18.60 -18.82
C ASP A 162 6.77 17.44 -17.91
N ALA A 163 7.47 17.79 -16.83
CA ALA A 163 8.05 16.84 -15.89
C ALA A 163 6.99 15.96 -15.21
N ARG A 164 5.80 16.49 -14.89
CA ARG A 164 4.80 15.72 -14.12
C ARG A 164 4.25 14.56 -14.93
N THR A 165 3.97 14.80 -16.20
CA THR A 165 3.51 13.78 -17.15
C THR A 165 4.64 12.83 -17.53
N THR A 166 5.88 13.32 -17.59
CA THR A 166 7.08 12.50 -17.87
C THR A 166 7.35 11.44 -16.80
N PHE A 167 7.17 11.73 -15.51
CA PHE A 167 7.46 10.75 -14.44
C PHE A 167 6.29 9.81 -14.09
N CYS A 168 5.08 10.13 -14.57
CA CYS A 168 3.87 9.29 -14.45
C CYS A 168 3.57 8.50 -15.73
N ASN A 169 4.49 8.51 -16.70
CA ASN A 169 4.36 7.89 -18.01
C ASN A 169 3.94 6.40 -17.94
N THR A 170 4.54 5.58 -17.08
CA THR A 170 4.18 4.16 -16.94
C THR A 170 2.83 3.95 -16.24
N CYS A 171 2.28 4.98 -15.58
CA CYS A 171 0.92 4.96 -15.02
C CYS A 171 -0.16 5.21 -16.10
N TYR A 172 0.21 5.82 -17.24
CA TYR A 172 -0.71 6.17 -18.32
C TYR A 172 -0.47 5.38 -19.62
N LEU A 173 0.79 5.08 -19.98
CA LEU A 173 1.18 4.38 -21.19
C LEU A 173 1.12 2.84 -21.07
N GLY A 174 1.00 2.31 -19.86
CA GLY A 174 0.74 0.87 -19.64
C GLY A 174 -0.73 0.46 -19.88
N LEU A 175 -1.56 1.38 -20.40
CA LEU A 175 -2.98 1.19 -20.69
C LEU A 175 -3.29 1.11 -22.20
N ALA A 176 -2.27 1.11 -23.07
CA ALA A 176 -2.42 0.96 -24.52
C ALA A 176 -1.95 -0.43 -24.99
#